data_AF-A0A0G0MIX3-F1
#
_entry.id   AF-A0A0G0MIX3-F1
#
_cell.length_a   1.000
_cell.length_b   1.000
_cell.length_c   1.000
_cell.angle_alpha   90.00
_cell.angle_beta   90.00
_cell.angle_gamma   90.00
#
_symmetry.space_group_name_H-M   'P 1'
#
loop_
_entity.id
_entity.type
_entity.pdbx_description
1 polymer ?
#
loop_
_entity_poly.entity_id
_entity_poly.type
_entity_poly.pdbx_seq_one_letter_code
_entity_poly.pdbx_strand_id
1 'polypeptide(L)'
;MKEFEIRTIKDIYLIKYVYEQFDQIVVYTKTLKNQGVLRHAFKYAFWALKDNGHIIVKDQQSCRFGVGRKNSDFWVVRSEFFKTLYNVVCVLEVSDDKRFIRVQKQSSHHFDSISFGLLFSGSDSEKELLKSVVESIAKNTAIRHIKHEVIICGPDSFDPAQIINQHPDINIRYLVFNHAYEAGRFVVCKKKNYLYKHCQYEIISISHLRIMYPDDFVEKIISRQFDIITPRVVVNSPSGKQFSYLDYMLLETYDVTASGINRRFDRIWFGDNYFGFLRSRVAFIDGGLNVFNHLAIKEPPYDDRLSWAEAEDVDMCYGLHQRGFLIDYFDDIKCESATCKTNLAGWRFLIKRLISPLYK
;
A
#
# COMPACT_ATOMS: atom_id res chain seq x y z
N MET A 1 13.51 28.41 10.89
CA MET A 1 12.45 27.91 9.99
C MET A 1 13.11 27.04 8.93
N LYS A 2 12.90 25.72 8.98
CA LYS A 2 13.43 24.76 8.01
C LYS A 2 12.41 24.56 6.90
N GLU A 3 12.82 24.82 5.66
CA GLU A 3 11.94 24.74 4.49
C GLU A 3 12.41 23.69 3.48
N PHE A 4 11.48 23.17 2.68
CA PHE A 4 11.77 22.30 1.54
C PHE A 4 10.83 22.59 0.36
N GLU A 5 11.31 22.34 -0.86
CA GLU A 5 10.53 22.52 -2.07
C GLU A 5 10.42 21.21 -2.84
N ILE A 6 9.20 20.85 -3.26
CA ILE A 6 8.94 19.71 -4.14
C ILE A 6 8.61 20.23 -5.53
N ARG A 7 9.49 20.00 -6.50
CA ARG A 7 9.32 20.43 -7.90
C ARG A 7 9.30 19.26 -8.88
N THR A 8 9.93 18.16 -8.50
CA THR A 8 10.23 17.00 -9.36
C THR A 8 10.05 15.68 -8.63
N ILE A 9 10.03 14.57 -9.38
CA ILE A 9 10.06 13.21 -8.82
C ILE A 9 11.29 12.98 -7.92
N LYS A 10 12.44 13.59 -8.24
CA LYS A 10 13.64 13.45 -7.40
C LYS A 10 13.39 14.00 -5.99
N ASP A 11 12.68 15.11 -5.89
CA ASP A 11 12.33 15.72 -4.60
C ASP A 11 11.36 14.84 -3.81
N ILE A 12 10.45 14.15 -4.51
CA ILE A 12 9.55 13.14 -3.92
C ILE A 12 10.36 11.97 -3.33
N TYR A 13 11.37 11.46 -4.04
CA TYR A 13 12.25 10.41 -3.50
C TYR A 13 13.02 10.89 -2.25
N LEU A 14 13.50 12.13 -2.25
CA LEU A 14 14.25 12.70 -1.13
C LEU A 14 13.39 12.85 0.13
N ILE A 15 12.09 13.11 -0.03
CA ILE A 15 11.19 13.39 1.10
C ILE A 15 10.34 12.18 1.53
N LYS A 16 10.27 11.11 0.73
CA LYS A 16 9.44 9.92 0.99
C LYS A 16 9.56 9.36 2.41
N TYR A 17 10.78 9.34 2.95
CA TYR A 17 11.10 8.78 4.27
C TYR A 17 11.49 9.86 5.31
N VAL A 18 11.06 11.10 5.08
CA VAL A 18 11.31 12.22 6.00
C VAL A 18 10.03 12.55 6.75
N TYR A 19 10.10 12.60 8.07
CA TYR A 19 8.95 12.85 8.94
C TYR A 19 9.24 13.99 9.91
N GLU A 20 8.29 14.92 10.05
CA GLU A 20 8.31 15.98 11.07
C GLU A 20 9.60 16.81 11.16
N GLN A 21 10.24 17.06 10.02
CA GLN A 21 11.49 17.81 9.99
C GLN A 21 11.30 19.27 9.61
N PHE A 22 10.30 19.58 8.79
CA PHE A 22 10.14 20.89 8.15
C PHE A 22 9.03 21.72 8.80
N ASP A 23 9.23 23.04 8.85
CA ASP A 23 8.22 23.98 9.32
C ASP A 23 7.32 24.45 8.14
N GLN A 24 7.86 24.41 6.92
CA GLN A 24 7.15 24.77 5.69
C GLN A 24 7.62 23.92 4.51
N ILE A 25 6.67 23.47 3.67
CA ILE A 25 6.95 22.79 2.41
C ILE A 25 6.17 23.45 1.28
N VAL A 26 6.87 23.78 0.19
CA VAL A 26 6.26 24.35 -1.03
C VAL A 26 6.20 23.28 -2.11
N VAL A 27 5.00 22.98 -2.60
CA VAL A 27 4.75 22.02 -3.69
C VAL A 27 4.46 22.77 -4.98
N TYR A 28 5.35 22.65 -5.96
CA TYR A 28 5.20 23.22 -7.30
C TYR A 28 4.59 22.19 -8.25
N THR A 29 3.33 22.38 -8.63
CA THR A 29 2.54 21.31 -9.26
C THR A 29 2.68 21.20 -10.77
N LYS A 30 3.32 22.18 -11.43
CA LYS A 30 3.45 22.27 -12.90
C LYS A 30 3.93 20.96 -13.54
N THR A 31 5.02 20.40 -13.02
CA THR A 31 5.63 19.17 -13.54
C THR A 31 4.94 17.94 -12.96
N LEU A 32 4.65 17.96 -11.66
CA LEU A 32 4.12 16.82 -10.90
C LEU A 32 2.74 16.36 -11.41
N LYS A 33 1.86 17.29 -11.78
CA LYS A 33 0.52 16.96 -12.32
C LYS A 33 0.59 16.20 -13.66
N ASN A 34 1.59 16.52 -14.48
CA ASN A 34 1.81 15.85 -15.77
C ASN A 34 2.54 14.51 -15.63
N GLN A 35 3.08 14.23 -14.44
CA GLN A 35 3.77 13.01 -14.05
C GLN A 35 2.89 12.07 -13.21
N GLY A 36 1.64 12.45 -12.89
CA GLY A 36 0.73 11.57 -12.14
C GLY A 36 1.10 11.37 -10.66
N VAL A 37 1.94 12.24 -10.10
CA VAL A 37 2.52 12.07 -8.74
C VAL A 37 2.06 13.12 -7.73
N LEU A 38 0.97 13.84 -8.00
CA LEU A 38 0.45 14.86 -7.08
C LEU A 38 0.12 14.30 -5.69
N ARG A 39 -0.58 13.17 -5.63
CA ARG A 39 -0.92 12.55 -4.33
C ARG A 39 0.30 12.24 -3.49
N HIS A 40 1.31 11.65 -4.11
CA HIS A 40 2.57 11.33 -3.47
C HIS A 40 3.25 12.59 -2.94
N ALA A 41 3.35 13.63 -3.77
CA ALA A 41 3.92 14.91 -3.36
C ALA A 41 3.17 15.53 -2.17
N PHE A 42 1.83 15.48 -2.17
CA PHE A 42 1.02 16.04 -1.09
C PHE A 42 1.15 15.24 0.21
N LYS A 43 1.05 13.90 0.15
CA LYS A 43 1.15 13.04 1.33
C LYS A 43 2.54 13.09 1.96
N TYR A 44 3.61 12.98 1.17
CA TYR A 44 4.96 13.08 1.73
C TYR A 44 5.28 14.50 2.23
N ALA A 45 4.78 15.56 1.58
CA ALA A 45 4.87 16.91 2.13
C ALA A 45 4.19 17.00 3.50
N PHE A 46 2.97 16.46 3.62
CA PHE A 46 2.24 16.45 4.89
C PHE A 46 2.97 15.66 5.99
N TRP A 47 3.50 14.48 5.67
CA TRP A 47 4.22 13.65 6.65
C TRP A 47 5.56 14.25 7.08
N ALA A 48 6.25 14.95 6.18
CA ALA A 48 7.53 15.60 6.48
C ALA A 48 7.42 16.90 7.27
N LEU A 49 6.22 17.49 7.39
CA LEU A 49 5.97 18.68 8.21
C LEU A 49 5.84 18.34 9.69
N LYS A 50 6.33 19.24 10.54
CA LYS A 50 5.96 19.29 11.96
C LYS A 50 4.52 19.71 12.14
N ASP A 51 3.99 19.47 13.34
CA ASP A 51 2.72 20.02 13.79
C ASP A 51 2.70 21.54 13.65
N ASN A 52 1.56 22.08 13.21
CA ASN A 52 1.38 23.49 12.88
C ASN A 52 2.27 24.01 11.73
N GLY A 53 3.02 23.13 11.05
CA GLY A 53 3.78 23.45 9.84
C GLY A 53 2.86 23.71 8.65
N HIS A 54 3.39 24.35 7.60
CA HIS A 54 2.61 24.84 6.47
C HIS A 54 2.91 24.12 5.16
N ILE A 55 1.87 23.70 4.43
CA ILE A 55 2.00 23.33 3.02
C ILE A 55 1.53 24.49 2.17
N ILE A 56 2.35 24.87 1.20
CA ILE A 56 2.02 25.87 0.19
C ILE A 56 2.03 25.20 -1.18
N VAL A 57 0.89 25.14 -1.85
CA VAL A 57 0.78 24.61 -3.22
C VAL A 57 0.75 25.77 -4.20
N LYS A 58 1.66 25.75 -5.18
CA LYS A 58 1.74 26.74 -6.26
C LYS A 58 1.63 26.04 -7.60
N ASP A 59 0.62 26.40 -8.38
CA ASP A 59 0.49 25.94 -9.76
C ASP A 59 0.85 27.04 -10.76
N GLN A 60 1.24 26.64 -11.96
CA GLN A 60 1.44 27.54 -13.09
C GLN A 60 0.65 27.03 -14.28
N GLN A 61 0.16 27.96 -15.10
CA GLN A 61 -0.47 27.63 -16.36
C GLN A 61 0.54 26.91 -17.26
N SER A 62 0.14 25.78 -17.82
CA SER A 62 0.88 25.15 -18.89
C SER A 62 0.64 25.95 -20.17
N CYS A 63 1.63 26.71 -20.62
CA CYS A 63 1.53 27.64 -21.75
C CYS A 63 1.35 26.97 -23.13
N ARG A 64 0.80 25.75 -23.23
CA ARG A 64 0.59 25.07 -24.51
C ARG A 64 -0.87 25.13 -24.91
N PHE A 65 -1.25 26.16 -25.65
CA PHE A 65 -2.46 26.12 -26.47
C PHE A 65 -2.22 25.14 -27.62
N GLY A 66 -2.92 24.02 -27.60
CA GLY A 66 -2.87 23.00 -28.64
C GLY A 66 -3.65 21.77 -28.21
N VAL A 67 -4.47 21.22 -29.10
CA VAL A 67 -5.44 20.12 -28.88
C VAL A 67 -4.77 18.76 -28.58
N GLY A 68 -3.49 18.75 -28.18
CA GLY A 68 -2.77 17.58 -27.71
C GLY A 68 -2.87 17.47 -26.19
N ARG A 69 -3.50 16.40 -25.71
CA ARG A 69 -3.67 16.00 -24.29
C ARG A 69 -2.57 16.51 -23.33
N LYS A 70 -3.03 16.97 -22.15
CA LYS A 70 -2.31 17.18 -20.86
C LYS A 70 -1.97 18.63 -20.47
N ASN A 71 -2.97 19.51 -20.46
CA ASN A 71 -2.96 20.67 -19.57
C ASN A 71 -3.95 20.40 -18.44
N SER A 72 -3.48 19.88 -17.31
CA SER A 72 -4.32 19.80 -16.11
C SER A 72 -4.42 21.20 -15.50
N ASP A 73 -5.62 21.77 -15.51
CA ASP A 73 -5.90 23.06 -14.88
C ASP A 73 -5.78 22.99 -13.36
N PHE A 74 -5.72 24.17 -12.72
CA PHE A 74 -5.59 24.27 -11.28
C PHE A 74 -6.73 23.56 -10.53
N TRP A 75 -7.92 23.44 -11.11
CA TRP A 75 -9.02 22.69 -10.51
C TRP A 75 -8.68 21.20 -10.29
N VAL A 76 -7.87 20.58 -11.15
CA VAL A 76 -7.39 19.19 -10.97
C VAL A 76 -6.46 19.11 -9.77
N VAL A 77 -5.54 20.08 -9.66
CA VAL A 77 -4.61 20.19 -8.53
C VAL A 77 -5.39 20.37 -7.23
N ARG A 78 -6.36 21.28 -7.21
CA ARG A 78 -7.23 21.57 -6.07
C ARG A 78 -8.07 20.35 -5.66
N SER A 79 -8.70 19.69 -6.64
CA SER A 79 -9.49 18.49 -6.42
C SER A 79 -8.64 17.38 -5.82
N GLU A 80 -7.46 17.12 -6.38
CA GLU A 80 -6.56 16.08 -5.88
C GLU A 80 -6.03 16.42 -4.48
N PHE A 81 -5.69 17.70 -4.23
CA PHE A 81 -5.20 18.16 -2.94
C PHE A 81 -6.23 17.96 -1.83
N PHE A 82 -7.46 18.48 -2.01
CA PHE A 82 -8.49 18.38 -0.98
C PHE A 82 -8.98 16.95 -0.80
N LYS A 83 -9.09 16.18 -1.89
CA LYS A 83 -9.35 14.74 -1.78
C LYS A 83 -8.29 14.03 -0.92
N THR A 84 -7.04 14.45 -1.00
CA THR A 84 -5.92 13.79 -0.30
C THR A 84 -5.76 14.23 1.16
N LEU A 85 -5.95 15.51 1.48
CA LEU A 85 -5.53 16.09 2.76
C LEU A 85 -6.62 16.87 3.52
N TYR A 86 -7.82 17.08 2.97
CA TYR A 86 -8.80 18.01 3.55
C TYR A 86 -9.11 17.76 5.04
N ASN A 87 -9.20 16.49 5.45
CA ASN A 87 -9.56 16.11 6.83
C ASN A 87 -8.41 16.23 7.85
N VAL A 88 -7.19 16.53 7.41
CA VAL A 88 -5.99 16.54 8.28
C VAL A 88 -5.24 17.86 8.28
N VAL A 89 -5.80 18.88 7.63
CA VAL A 89 -5.21 20.22 7.50
C VAL A 89 -6.23 21.31 7.77
N CYS A 90 -5.78 22.43 8.30
CA CYS A 90 -6.55 23.66 8.39
C CYS A 90 -6.29 24.51 7.13
N VAL A 91 -7.35 24.85 6.40
CA VAL A 91 -7.24 25.68 5.19
C VAL A 91 -7.10 27.15 5.58
N LEU A 92 -6.00 27.78 5.19
CA LEU A 92 -5.73 29.19 5.51
C LEU A 92 -6.06 30.12 4.34
N GLU A 93 -5.72 29.71 3.11
CA GLU A 93 -5.96 30.51 1.91
C GLU A 93 -6.11 29.59 0.69
N VAL A 94 -7.07 29.92 -0.17
CA VAL A 94 -7.20 29.37 -1.52
C VAL A 94 -7.43 30.54 -2.47
N SER A 95 -6.64 30.64 -3.52
CA SER A 95 -6.81 31.68 -4.53
C SER A 95 -6.72 31.05 -5.92
N ASP A 96 -7.83 31.06 -6.66
CA ASP A 96 -7.90 30.53 -8.02
C ASP A 96 -7.10 31.42 -8.99
N ASP A 97 -7.17 32.75 -8.81
CA ASP A 97 -6.42 33.72 -9.62
C ASP A 97 -4.90 33.54 -9.47
N LYS A 98 -4.44 33.38 -8.22
CA LYS A 98 -3.02 33.10 -7.92
C LYS A 98 -2.64 31.64 -8.10
N ARG A 99 -3.61 30.75 -8.33
CA ARG A 99 -3.46 29.28 -8.39
C ARG A 99 -2.68 28.72 -7.21
N PHE A 100 -3.20 29.03 -6.04
CA PHE A 100 -2.51 28.92 -4.77
C PHE A 100 -3.37 28.24 -3.70
N ILE A 101 -2.76 27.37 -2.90
CA ILE A 101 -3.37 26.80 -1.69
C ILE A 101 -2.35 26.95 -0.56
N ARG A 102 -2.79 27.46 0.59
CA ARG A 102 -2.02 27.43 1.83
C ARG A 102 -2.84 26.75 2.91
N VAL A 103 -2.23 25.73 3.52
CA VAL A 103 -2.82 25.02 4.66
C VAL A 103 -1.80 24.87 5.78
N GLN A 104 -2.31 24.58 6.97
CA GLN A 104 -1.53 24.23 8.15
C GLN A 104 -1.83 22.78 8.54
N LYS A 105 -0.80 21.99 8.85
CA LYS A 105 -0.95 20.64 9.41
C LYS A 105 -1.55 20.73 10.80
N GLN A 106 -2.63 19.99 11.05
CA GLN A 106 -3.30 19.98 12.36
C GLN A 106 -2.46 19.24 13.40
N SER A 107 -2.14 17.98 13.12
CA SER A 107 -1.33 17.15 14.00
C SER A 107 -0.65 16.03 13.23
N SER A 108 0.44 15.53 13.80
CA SER A 108 1.07 14.29 13.42
C SER A 108 0.47 13.15 14.22
N HIS A 109 0.72 11.94 13.74
CA HIS A 109 0.34 10.74 14.44
C HIS A 109 1.52 9.79 14.42
N HIS A 110 1.81 9.16 15.55
CA HIS A 110 2.85 8.12 15.65
C HIS A 110 2.18 6.81 16.00
N PHE A 111 2.53 5.75 15.28
CA PHE A 111 2.00 4.43 15.53
C PHE A 111 2.66 3.82 16.77
N ASP A 112 1.85 3.42 17.74
CA ASP A 112 2.27 2.73 18.96
C ASP A 112 1.70 1.30 19.05
N SER A 113 1.03 0.84 17.99
CA SER A 113 0.29 -0.41 18.02
C SER A 113 0.06 -1.06 16.66
N ILE A 114 0.00 -2.39 16.64
CA ILE A 114 -0.19 -3.19 15.41
C ILE A 114 -1.05 -4.44 15.62
N SER A 115 -1.99 -4.67 14.70
CA SER A 115 -2.74 -5.92 14.59
C SER A 115 -2.24 -6.72 13.40
N PHE A 116 -1.85 -7.96 13.62
CA PHE A 116 -1.58 -8.92 12.55
C PHE A 116 -2.83 -9.75 12.29
N GLY A 117 -3.21 -9.85 11.03
CA GLY A 117 -4.38 -10.55 10.55
C GLY A 117 -4.00 -11.70 9.63
N LEU A 118 -4.19 -12.92 10.08
CA LEU A 118 -3.78 -14.12 9.36
C LEU A 118 -4.98 -14.84 8.76
N LEU A 119 -5.03 -14.92 7.43
CA LEU A 119 -6.05 -15.64 6.67
C LEU A 119 -5.74 -17.14 6.62
N PHE A 120 -6.40 -17.95 7.43
CA PHE A 120 -6.19 -19.41 7.50
C PHE A 120 -7.38 -20.19 6.92
N SER A 121 -7.16 -21.06 5.94
CA SER A 121 -8.26 -21.83 5.33
C SER A 121 -8.77 -22.97 6.21
N GLY A 122 -7.95 -23.46 7.14
CA GLY A 122 -8.22 -24.68 7.90
C GLY A 122 -7.57 -25.94 7.33
N SER A 123 -6.95 -25.87 6.15
CA SER A 123 -6.34 -27.05 5.54
C SER A 123 -5.13 -27.55 6.35
N ASP A 124 -4.94 -28.86 6.39
CA ASP A 124 -3.79 -29.46 7.08
C ASP A 124 -2.45 -28.98 6.52
N SER A 125 -2.38 -28.75 5.20
CA SER A 125 -1.19 -28.23 4.53
C SER A 125 -0.79 -26.83 4.99
N GLU A 126 -1.72 -26.06 5.57
CA GLU A 126 -1.46 -24.70 6.06
C GLU A 126 -1.05 -24.66 7.54
N LYS A 127 -1.17 -25.76 8.30
CA LYS A 127 -0.87 -25.77 9.74
C LYS A 127 0.59 -25.42 10.04
N GLU A 128 1.54 -25.98 9.29
CA GLU A 128 2.97 -25.66 9.46
C GLU A 128 3.31 -24.25 8.97
N LEU A 129 2.62 -23.76 7.94
CA LEU A 129 2.76 -22.37 7.49
C LEU A 129 2.23 -21.40 8.57
N LEU A 130 1.10 -21.71 9.19
CA LEU A 130 0.52 -20.93 10.29
C LEU A 130 1.50 -20.80 11.46
N LYS A 131 2.10 -21.92 11.89
CA LYS A 131 3.15 -21.91 12.93
C LYS A 131 4.33 -21.04 12.51
N SER A 132 4.82 -21.23 11.29
CA SER A 132 5.99 -20.50 10.78
C SER A 132 5.75 -18.98 10.71
N VAL A 133 4.57 -18.54 10.28
CA VAL A 133 4.26 -17.10 10.21
C VAL A 133 4.12 -16.50 11.61
N VAL A 134 3.45 -17.19 12.55
CA VAL A 134 3.36 -16.73 13.95
C VAL A 134 4.74 -16.65 14.58
N GLU A 135 5.61 -17.63 14.33
CA GLU A 135 7.00 -17.58 14.78
C GLU A 135 7.78 -16.41 14.18
N SER A 136 7.57 -16.09 12.89
CA SER A 136 8.20 -14.91 12.27
C SER A 136 7.73 -13.59 12.89
N ILE A 137 6.46 -13.50 13.30
CA ILE A 137 5.93 -12.35 14.05
C ILE A 137 6.57 -12.31 15.44
N ALA A 138 6.69 -13.45 16.12
CA ALA A 138 7.29 -13.59 17.45
C ALA A 138 8.73 -13.06 17.52
N LYS A 139 9.48 -13.23 16.43
CA LYS A 139 10.90 -12.83 16.32
C LYS A 139 11.09 -11.32 16.21
N ASN A 140 10.03 -10.55 15.96
CA ASN A 140 10.13 -9.09 15.89
C ASN A 140 10.42 -8.50 17.27
N THR A 141 11.61 -7.95 17.46
CA THR A 141 12.06 -7.43 18.77
C THR A 141 11.22 -6.24 19.24
N ALA A 142 10.84 -5.35 18.32
CA ALA A 142 10.04 -4.17 18.60
C ALA A 142 8.61 -4.49 19.06
N ILE A 143 8.08 -5.67 18.77
CA ILE A 143 6.70 -6.04 19.11
C ILE A 143 6.46 -6.04 20.63
N ARG A 144 7.51 -6.28 21.42
CA ARG A 144 7.47 -6.30 22.90
C ARG A 144 7.35 -4.91 23.52
N HIS A 145 7.57 -3.86 22.75
CA HIS A 145 7.58 -2.47 23.22
C HIS A 145 6.33 -1.69 22.79
N ILE A 146 5.41 -2.34 22.07
CA ILE A 146 4.20 -1.73 21.53
C ILE A 146 2.99 -2.61 21.85
N LYS A 147 1.78 -2.05 21.76
CA LYS A 147 0.57 -2.87 21.86
C LYS A 147 0.42 -3.70 20.59
N HIS A 148 0.15 -4.98 20.74
CA HIS A 148 0.02 -5.85 19.59
C HIS A 148 -1.01 -6.96 19.79
N GLU A 149 -1.47 -7.50 18.68
CA GLU A 149 -2.24 -8.74 18.62
C GLU A 149 -1.96 -9.49 17.32
N VAL A 150 -2.16 -10.81 17.37
CA VAL A 150 -2.21 -11.68 16.20
C VAL A 150 -3.58 -12.33 16.16
N ILE A 151 -4.37 -12.00 15.14
CA ILE A 151 -5.69 -12.55 14.90
C ILE A 151 -5.58 -13.60 13.80
N ILE A 152 -5.84 -14.85 14.17
CA ILE A 152 -5.95 -15.96 13.22
C ILE A 152 -7.43 -16.11 12.88
N CYS A 153 -7.78 -16.01 11.60
CA CYS A 153 -9.16 -16.16 11.14
C CYS A 153 -9.30 -17.46 10.34
N GLY A 154 -10.10 -18.42 10.82
CA GLY A 154 -10.20 -19.78 10.26
C GLY A 154 -11.48 -20.51 10.67
N PRO A 155 -11.69 -21.77 10.24
CA PRO A 155 -12.91 -22.51 10.53
C PRO A 155 -13.00 -22.99 11.98
N ASP A 156 -14.22 -23.23 12.47
CA ASP A 156 -14.49 -23.75 13.83
C ASP A 156 -13.86 -25.12 14.13
N SER A 157 -13.56 -25.90 13.08
CA SER A 157 -12.95 -27.22 13.18
C SER A 157 -11.47 -27.21 13.61
N PHE A 158 -10.83 -26.05 13.65
CA PHE A 158 -9.45 -25.92 14.08
C PHE A 158 -9.35 -25.46 15.53
N ASP A 159 -8.61 -26.22 16.34
CA ASP A 159 -8.24 -25.82 17.69
C ASP A 159 -6.94 -24.98 17.69
N PRO A 160 -7.00 -23.69 18.05
CA PRO A 160 -5.83 -22.81 18.10
C PRO A 160 -4.96 -23.02 19.34
N ALA A 161 -5.39 -23.82 20.33
CA ALA A 161 -4.72 -23.93 21.64
C ALA A 161 -3.24 -24.26 21.52
N GLN A 162 -2.86 -25.15 20.60
CA GLN A 162 -1.46 -25.50 20.39
C GLN A 162 -0.60 -24.28 20.02
N ILE A 163 -1.08 -23.43 19.11
CA ILE A 163 -0.31 -22.27 18.63
C ILE A 163 -0.27 -21.18 19.70
N ILE A 164 -1.38 -20.97 20.40
CA ILE A 164 -1.46 -20.02 21.51
C ILE A 164 -0.46 -20.41 22.61
N ASN A 165 -0.44 -21.69 23.00
CA ASN A 165 0.45 -22.19 24.06
C ASN A 165 1.94 -22.17 23.67
N GLN A 166 2.26 -22.26 22.37
CA GLN A 166 3.64 -22.20 21.88
C GLN A 166 4.22 -20.78 21.88
N HIS A 167 3.36 -19.75 21.90
CA HIS A 167 3.76 -18.34 21.81
C HIS A 167 3.11 -17.50 22.92
N PRO A 168 3.40 -17.77 24.21
CA PRO A 168 2.76 -17.08 25.33
C PRO A 168 3.08 -15.58 25.40
N ASP A 169 4.17 -15.15 24.76
CA ASP A 169 4.60 -13.74 24.72
C ASP A 169 3.85 -12.90 23.68
N ILE A 170 2.96 -13.53 22.89
CA ILE A 170 2.16 -12.86 21.86
C ILE A 170 0.69 -12.95 22.24
N ASN A 171 -0.02 -11.82 22.15
CA ASN A 171 -1.47 -11.82 22.26
C ASN A 171 -2.13 -12.42 21.00
N ILE A 172 -2.38 -13.73 21.02
CA ILE A 172 -3.00 -14.45 19.91
C ILE A 172 -4.50 -14.63 20.17
N ARG A 173 -5.33 -14.24 19.21
CA ARG A 173 -6.78 -14.49 19.19
C ARG A 173 -7.16 -15.32 17.98
N TYR A 174 -8.15 -16.18 18.15
CA TYR A 174 -8.74 -16.94 17.06
C TYR A 174 -10.16 -16.44 16.77
N LEU A 175 -10.44 -16.14 15.51
CA LEU A 175 -11.77 -15.80 15.04
C LEU A 175 -12.28 -16.90 14.13
N VAL A 176 -13.43 -17.45 14.51
CA VAL A 176 -14.14 -18.40 13.67
C VAL A 176 -14.75 -17.66 12.47
N PHE A 177 -14.43 -18.16 11.29
CA PHE A 177 -15.02 -17.78 10.01
C PHE A 177 -15.12 -19.03 9.15
N ASN A 178 -16.30 -19.65 9.19
CA ASN A 178 -16.63 -20.78 8.34
C ASN A 178 -16.96 -20.27 6.95
N HIS A 179 -16.10 -20.58 5.99
CA HIS A 179 -16.33 -20.22 4.60
C HIS A 179 -17.57 -20.92 4.07
N ALA A 180 -18.50 -20.13 3.52
CA ALA A 180 -19.51 -20.65 2.61
C ALA A 180 -19.08 -20.32 1.19
N TYR A 181 -18.98 -21.33 0.32
CA TYR A 181 -18.97 -21.06 -1.13
C TYR A 181 -20.34 -20.50 -1.49
N GLU A 182 -20.37 -19.25 -1.94
CA GLU A 182 -21.61 -18.61 -2.37
C GLU A 182 -21.80 -18.88 -3.86
N ALA A 183 -22.67 -19.84 -4.18
CA ALA A 183 -22.88 -20.31 -5.55
C ALA A 183 -21.56 -20.73 -6.26
N GLY A 184 -20.66 -21.40 -5.53
CA GLY A 184 -19.36 -21.84 -6.06
C GLY A 184 -18.27 -20.77 -6.08
N ARG A 185 -18.54 -19.57 -5.58
CA ARG A 185 -17.57 -18.47 -5.50
C ARG A 185 -16.88 -18.42 -4.14
N PHE A 186 -15.55 -18.22 -4.13
CA PHE A 186 -14.76 -18.09 -2.91
C PHE A 186 -14.67 -16.61 -2.49
N VAL A 187 -15.54 -16.20 -1.57
CA VAL A 187 -15.68 -14.80 -1.11
C VAL A 187 -14.62 -14.37 -0.11
N VAL A 188 -13.35 -14.38 -0.54
CA VAL A 188 -12.19 -14.01 0.31
C VAL A 188 -12.31 -12.60 0.91
N CYS A 189 -12.97 -11.67 0.22
CA CYS A 189 -13.19 -10.30 0.70
C CYS A 189 -13.96 -10.25 2.02
N LYS A 190 -15.01 -11.07 2.17
CA LYS A 190 -15.78 -11.15 3.42
C LYS A 190 -14.91 -11.55 4.59
N LYS A 191 -13.99 -12.49 4.38
CA LYS A 191 -13.04 -12.92 5.41
C LYS A 191 -12.02 -11.83 5.75
N LYS A 192 -11.47 -11.14 4.74
CA LYS A 192 -10.55 -10.01 4.93
C LYS A 192 -11.23 -8.86 5.69
N ASN A 193 -12.45 -8.50 5.31
CA ASN A 193 -13.25 -7.48 5.98
C ASN A 193 -13.66 -7.91 7.40
N TYR A 194 -14.04 -9.17 7.60
CA TYR A 194 -14.32 -9.70 8.92
C TYR A 194 -13.11 -9.58 9.84
N LEU A 195 -11.93 -9.96 9.35
CA LEU A 195 -10.69 -9.80 10.09
C LEU A 195 -10.41 -8.32 10.39
N TYR A 196 -10.50 -7.45 9.37
CA TYR A 196 -10.26 -6.01 9.49
C TYR A 196 -11.10 -5.37 10.60
N LYS A 197 -12.40 -5.69 10.66
CA LYS A 197 -13.34 -5.19 11.69
C LYS A 197 -12.96 -5.60 13.12
N HIS A 198 -12.23 -6.69 13.29
CA HIS A 198 -11.86 -7.21 14.62
C HIS A 198 -10.48 -6.77 15.07
N CYS A 199 -9.65 -6.24 14.17
CA CYS A 199 -8.39 -5.61 14.53
C CYS A 199 -8.61 -4.33 15.32
N GLN A 200 -7.85 -4.14 16.39
CA GLN A 200 -8.09 -3.04 17.34
C GLN A 200 -7.05 -1.92 17.27
N TYR A 201 -5.90 -2.18 16.66
CA TYR A 201 -4.76 -1.26 16.69
C TYR A 201 -4.65 -0.36 15.46
N GLU A 202 -3.74 0.61 15.54
CA GLU A 202 -3.58 1.71 14.58
C GLU A 202 -3.03 1.24 13.24
N ILE A 203 -2.18 0.22 13.25
CA ILE A 203 -1.73 -0.47 12.05
C ILE A 203 -2.43 -1.82 11.95
N ILE A 204 -2.97 -2.14 10.77
CA ILE A 204 -3.51 -3.46 10.47
C ILE A 204 -2.69 -4.10 9.35
N SER A 205 -2.05 -5.23 9.62
CA SER A 205 -1.33 -6.04 8.62
C SER A 205 -2.13 -7.30 8.32
N ILE A 206 -2.79 -7.38 7.16
CA ILE A 206 -3.56 -8.57 6.73
C ILE A 206 -2.73 -9.36 5.72
N SER A 207 -2.48 -10.63 5.99
CA SER A 207 -1.69 -11.49 5.13
C SER A 207 -2.26 -12.91 4.99
N HIS A 208 -1.86 -13.55 3.89
CA HIS A 208 -1.94 -15.00 3.76
C HIS A 208 -0.78 -15.67 4.53
N LEU A 209 -0.99 -16.90 5.00
CA LEU A 209 -0.02 -17.66 5.81
C LEU A 209 1.32 -17.98 5.12
N ARG A 210 1.39 -17.77 3.81
CA ARG A 210 2.63 -17.95 3.06
C ARG A 210 3.64 -16.83 3.30
N ILE A 211 3.24 -15.71 3.89
CA ILE A 211 4.11 -14.54 4.05
C ILE A 211 4.80 -14.57 5.42
N MET A 212 6.12 -14.53 5.41
CA MET A 212 6.99 -14.46 6.59
C MET A 212 7.52 -13.04 6.75
N TYR A 213 7.46 -12.52 7.97
CA TYR A 213 7.91 -11.18 8.30
C TYR A 213 9.39 -11.20 8.71
N PRO A 214 10.21 -10.20 8.29
CA PRO A 214 11.56 -10.05 8.83
C PRO A 214 11.52 -9.61 10.30
N ASP A 215 12.61 -9.84 11.03
CA ASP A 215 12.74 -9.53 12.46
C ASP A 215 12.66 -8.01 12.77
N ASP A 216 12.87 -7.17 11.76
CA ASP A 216 12.82 -5.70 11.84
C ASP A 216 11.51 -5.11 11.27
N PHE A 217 10.53 -5.96 10.90
CA PHE A 217 9.29 -5.52 10.25
C PHE A 217 8.54 -4.49 11.10
N VAL A 218 8.30 -4.81 12.37
CA VAL A 218 7.53 -3.95 13.28
C VAL A 218 8.24 -2.60 13.45
N GLU A 219 9.54 -2.60 13.75
CA GLU A 219 10.34 -1.39 13.93
C GLU A 219 10.27 -0.46 12.70
N LYS A 220 10.43 -1.03 11.50
CA LYS A 220 10.39 -0.26 10.25
C LYS A 220 8.99 0.23 9.91
N ILE A 221 7.94 -0.50 10.24
CA ILE A 221 6.57 -0.10 9.92
C ILE A 221 6.09 1.02 10.86
N ILE A 222 6.29 0.88 12.18
CA ILE A 222 5.81 1.89 13.16
C ILE A 222 6.54 3.23 13.03
N SER A 223 7.77 3.23 12.50
CA SER A 223 8.57 4.44 12.30
C SER A 223 8.22 5.23 11.03
N ARG A 224 7.18 4.83 10.30
CA ARG A 224 6.81 5.41 9.00
C ARG A 224 5.39 5.90 8.96
N GLN A 225 5.15 6.85 8.07
CA GLN A 225 3.81 7.33 7.75
C GLN A 225 3.34 6.69 6.44
N PHE A 226 2.07 6.26 6.42
CA PHE A 226 1.43 5.71 5.23
C PHE A 226 -0.10 5.74 5.37
N ASP A 227 -0.82 5.53 4.25
CA ASP A 227 -2.25 5.21 4.26
C ASP A 227 -2.46 3.70 4.04
N ILE A 228 -1.97 3.16 2.92
CA ILE A 228 -1.89 1.72 2.65
C ILE A 228 -0.59 1.39 1.92
N ILE A 229 0.11 0.35 2.37
CA ILE A 229 1.33 -0.15 1.76
C ILE A 229 1.35 -1.67 1.63
N THR A 230 2.23 -2.14 0.75
CA THR A 230 2.81 -3.47 0.87
C THR A 230 4.33 -3.35 1.01
N PRO A 231 4.96 -4.16 1.88
CA PRO A 231 6.39 -4.41 1.82
C PRO A 231 6.77 -5.14 0.54
N ARG A 232 8.07 -5.18 0.26
CA ARG A 232 8.66 -6.07 -0.73
C ARG A 232 8.48 -7.52 -0.31
N VAL A 233 7.88 -8.34 -1.18
CA VAL A 233 7.77 -9.78 -0.99
C VAL A 233 8.67 -10.50 -2.00
N VAL A 234 9.49 -11.42 -1.51
CA VAL A 234 10.36 -12.26 -2.35
C VAL A 234 10.07 -13.73 -2.16
N VAL A 235 10.42 -14.54 -3.16
CA VAL A 235 10.40 -16.00 -3.07
C VAL A 235 11.83 -16.51 -3.17
N ASN A 236 12.25 -17.32 -2.21
CA ASN A 236 13.55 -17.98 -2.23
C ASN A 236 13.41 -19.35 -2.92
N SER A 237 14.21 -19.63 -3.95
CA SER A 237 14.31 -20.98 -4.50
C SER A 237 15.12 -21.89 -3.57
N PRO A 238 15.01 -23.22 -3.74
CA PRO A 238 15.89 -24.18 -3.06
C PRO A 238 17.39 -23.92 -3.31
N SER A 239 17.74 -23.26 -4.42
CA SER A 239 19.11 -22.88 -4.75
C SER A 239 19.55 -21.53 -4.14
N GLY A 240 18.75 -20.94 -3.25
CA GLY A 240 19.03 -19.63 -2.63
C GLY A 240 18.81 -18.41 -3.52
N LYS A 241 18.27 -18.58 -4.73
CA LYS A 241 17.99 -17.47 -5.64
C LYS A 241 16.67 -16.79 -5.27
N GLN A 242 16.67 -15.46 -5.27
CA GLN A 242 15.48 -14.66 -4.96
C GLN A 242 14.72 -14.25 -6.22
N PHE A 243 13.39 -14.35 -6.14
CA PHE A 243 12.47 -13.91 -7.19
C PHE A 243 11.49 -12.90 -6.62
N SER A 244 11.07 -11.93 -7.43
CA SER A 244 10.01 -11.00 -7.02
C SER A 244 8.69 -11.75 -6.93
N TYR A 245 7.97 -11.54 -5.85
CA TYR A 245 6.57 -11.90 -5.77
C TYR A 245 5.71 -10.86 -6.52
N LEU A 246 4.42 -11.15 -6.72
CA LEU A 246 3.44 -10.17 -7.19
C LEU A 246 2.83 -9.50 -5.96
N ASP A 247 3.42 -8.40 -5.51
CA ASP A 247 3.04 -7.64 -4.31
C ASP A 247 2.52 -6.25 -4.68
N TYR A 248 3.32 -5.45 -5.39
CA TYR A 248 2.95 -4.11 -5.87
C TYR A 248 3.04 -4.08 -7.40
N MET A 249 1.98 -3.58 -8.02
CA MET A 249 1.85 -3.58 -9.47
C MET A 249 1.28 -2.26 -9.98
N LEU A 250 1.63 -1.95 -11.22
CA LEU A 250 1.14 -0.79 -11.94
C LEU A 250 0.24 -1.21 -13.12
N LEU A 251 -0.97 -0.65 -13.17
CA LEU A 251 -1.96 -0.82 -14.23
C LEU A 251 -2.09 0.48 -15.03
N GLU A 252 -2.59 0.46 -16.25
CA GLU A 252 -2.84 1.72 -16.98
C GLU A 252 -4.09 2.45 -16.46
N THR A 253 -5.08 1.68 -15.99
CA THR A 253 -6.34 2.18 -15.42
C THR A 253 -6.87 1.19 -14.39
N TYR A 254 -7.73 1.66 -13.49
CA TYR A 254 -8.51 0.80 -12.59
C TYR A 254 -9.73 0.16 -13.28
N ASP A 255 -10.10 0.63 -14.47
CA ASP A 255 -11.19 0.04 -15.26
C ASP A 255 -10.77 -1.34 -15.78
N VAL A 256 -11.25 -2.38 -15.10
CA VAL A 256 -10.98 -3.79 -15.43
C VAL A 256 -11.64 -4.24 -16.74
N THR A 257 -12.60 -3.48 -17.25
CA THR A 257 -13.34 -3.78 -18.49
C THR A 257 -12.69 -3.20 -19.74
N ALA A 258 -11.76 -2.25 -19.58
CA ALA A 258 -11.07 -1.61 -20.70
C ALA A 258 -10.29 -2.63 -21.55
N SER A 259 -10.74 -2.87 -22.78
CA SER A 259 -10.17 -3.88 -23.69
C SER A 259 -8.71 -3.60 -24.03
N GLY A 260 -7.83 -4.61 -23.89
CA GLY A 260 -6.46 -4.61 -24.44
C GLY A 260 -5.33 -4.08 -23.53
N ILE A 261 -5.62 -3.72 -22.26
CA ILE A 261 -4.79 -2.76 -21.52
C ILE A 261 -4.29 -3.26 -20.14
N ASN A 262 -4.68 -4.46 -19.70
CA ASN A 262 -4.23 -5.05 -18.42
C ASN A 262 -2.79 -5.62 -18.47
N ARG A 263 -1.84 -4.91 -19.07
CA ARG A 263 -0.42 -5.23 -18.85
C ARG A 263 -0.07 -4.81 -17.44
N ARG A 264 -0.06 -5.78 -16.54
CA ARG A 264 0.48 -5.64 -15.18
C ARG A 264 1.98 -5.38 -15.32
N PHE A 265 2.44 -4.24 -14.83
CA PHE A 265 3.86 -3.96 -14.66
C PHE A 265 4.20 -4.26 -13.22
N ASP A 266 4.80 -5.43 -13.02
CA ASP A 266 5.40 -5.79 -11.74
C ASP A 266 6.77 -5.10 -11.56
N ARG A 267 7.33 -5.27 -10.36
CA ARG A 267 8.60 -4.65 -9.96
C ARG A 267 9.79 -5.00 -10.83
N ILE A 268 9.78 -6.17 -11.49
CA ILE A 268 10.88 -6.58 -12.39
C ILE A 268 11.06 -5.54 -13.51
N TRP A 269 9.98 -4.83 -13.87
CA TRP A 269 9.98 -3.86 -14.95
C TRP A 269 10.33 -2.44 -14.53
N PHE A 270 9.85 -1.99 -13.37
CA PHE A 270 10.03 -0.60 -12.96
C PHE A 270 11.23 -0.36 -12.03
N GLY A 271 11.77 -1.41 -11.41
CA GLY A 271 12.93 -1.32 -10.53
C GLY A 271 12.76 -0.22 -9.47
N ASP A 272 13.74 0.68 -9.37
CA ASP A 272 13.69 1.80 -8.42
C ASP A 272 12.92 3.01 -8.97
N ASN A 273 12.56 3.04 -10.26
CA ASN A 273 11.95 4.18 -10.95
C ASN A 273 10.41 4.14 -10.99
N TYR A 274 9.74 3.57 -9.98
CA TYR A 274 8.28 3.39 -10.04
C TYR A 274 7.50 4.70 -10.16
N PHE A 275 7.96 5.82 -9.57
CA PHE A 275 7.31 7.14 -9.77
C PHE A 275 7.29 7.57 -11.24
N GLY A 276 8.30 7.22 -12.03
CA GLY A 276 8.33 7.51 -13.46
C GLY A 276 7.19 6.81 -14.22
N PHE A 277 6.81 5.62 -13.78
CA PHE A 277 5.74 4.83 -14.40
C PHE A 277 4.34 5.33 -14.03
N LEU A 278 4.16 6.00 -12.89
CA LEU A 278 2.87 6.57 -12.47
C LEU A 278 2.32 7.67 -13.40
N ARG A 279 3.16 8.19 -14.31
CA ARG A 279 2.73 9.15 -15.34
C ARG A 279 1.59 8.68 -16.24
N SER A 280 1.48 7.38 -16.41
CA SER A 280 0.46 6.75 -17.25
C SER A 280 -0.11 5.49 -16.61
N ARG A 281 0.08 5.34 -15.30
CA ARG A 281 -0.30 4.13 -14.57
C ARG A 281 -0.84 4.46 -13.18
N VAL A 282 -1.62 3.53 -12.66
CA VAL A 282 -2.18 3.54 -11.32
C VAL A 282 -1.63 2.35 -10.53
N ALA A 283 -1.45 2.53 -9.24
CA ALA A 283 -0.91 1.52 -8.34
C ALA A 283 -2.00 0.61 -7.78
N PHE A 284 -1.68 -0.66 -7.59
CA PHE A 284 -2.45 -1.54 -6.72
C PHE A 284 -1.54 -2.52 -5.99
N ILE A 285 -2.00 -2.96 -4.83
CA ILE A 285 -1.36 -3.98 -3.99
C ILE A 285 -2.09 -5.30 -4.24
N ASP A 286 -1.36 -6.35 -4.56
CA ASP A 286 -1.87 -7.71 -4.59
C ASP A 286 -2.25 -8.17 -3.16
N GLY A 287 -3.34 -8.90 -3.05
CA GLY A 287 -3.97 -9.29 -1.81
C GLY A 287 -3.16 -10.20 -0.88
N GLY A 288 -1.91 -10.52 -1.23
CA GLY A 288 -0.99 -11.36 -0.45
C GLY A 288 -0.66 -10.82 0.93
N LEU A 289 -0.29 -9.53 1.01
CA LEU A 289 0.01 -8.81 2.24
C LEU A 289 -0.39 -7.34 2.05
N ASN A 290 -1.25 -6.84 2.92
CA ASN A 290 -1.69 -5.44 2.92
C ASN A 290 -1.46 -4.86 4.32
N VAL A 291 -0.87 -3.68 4.40
CA VAL A 291 -0.67 -2.96 5.65
C VAL A 291 -1.42 -1.63 5.57
N PHE A 292 -2.39 -1.45 6.47
CA PHE A 292 -3.30 -0.32 6.50
C PHE A 292 -3.03 0.57 7.71
N ASN A 293 -3.13 1.88 7.51
CA ASN A 293 -3.30 2.84 8.58
C ASN A 293 -4.79 2.87 8.97
N HIS A 294 -5.13 2.18 10.04
CA HIS A 294 -6.49 2.05 10.56
C HIS A 294 -6.99 3.33 11.23
N LEU A 295 -6.12 4.31 11.51
CA LEU A 295 -6.57 5.64 11.91
C LEU A 295 -7.11 6.44 10.74
N ALA A 296 -6.54 6.27 9.56
CA ALA A 296 -6.99 6.94 8.34
C ALA A 296 -8.15 6.19 7.65
N ILE A 297 -8.07 4.86 7.59
CA ILE A 297 -9.05 3.99 6.95
C ILE A 297 -9.84 3.33 8.07
N LYS A 298 -11.04 3.82 8.39
CA LYS A 298 -11.85 3.25 9.49
C LYS A 298 -12.75 2.11 9.04
N GLU A 299 -13.25 2.21 7.82
CA GLU A 299 -14.13 1.22 7.25
C GLU A 299 -13.36 0.15 6.49
N PRO A 300 -13.80 -1.12 6.54
CA PRO A 300 -13.20 -2.21 5.79
C PRO A 300 -13.12 -1.88 4.29
N PRO A 301 -11.97 -2.10 3.64
CA PRO A 301 -11.72 -1.54 2.32
C PRO A 301 -12.14 -2.44 1.15
N TYR A 302 -12.52 -3.70 1.40
CA TYR A 302 -12.91 -4.64 0.34
C TYR A 302 -14.41 -4.61 0.05
N ASP A 303 -14.81 -4.90 -1.18
CA ASP A 303 -16.21 -5.17 -1.52
C ASP A 303 -16.57 -6.64 -1.24
N ASP A 304 -17.49 -6.86 -0.29
CA ASP A 304 -17.97 -8.19 0.11
C ASP A 304 -18.69 -8.96 -1.02
N ARG A 305 -19.05 -8.28 -2.12
CA ARG A 305 -19.67 -8.91 -3.31
C ARG A 305 -18.66 -9.55 -4.24
N LEU A 306 -17.39 -9.17 -4.15
CA LEU A 306 -16.32 -9.70 -4.97
C LEU A 306 -15.72 -10.96 -4.35
N SER A 307 -15.43 -11.92 -5.21
CA SER A 307 -14.79 -13.18 -4.87
C SER A 307 -13.34 -13.17 -5.32
N TRP A 308 -12.61 -14.17 -4.87
CA TRP A 308 -11.21 -14.33 -5.24
C TRP A 308 -11.05 -14.44 -6.76
N ALA A 309 -10.04 -13.74 -7.28
CA ALA A 309 -9.73 -13.63 -8.71
C ALA A 309 -10.74 -12.80 -9.54
N GLU A 310 -11.67 -12.09 -8.90
CA GLU A 310 -12.58 -11.13 -9.54
C GLU A 310 -12.05 -9.69 -9.46
N ALA A 311 -10.72 -9.53 -9.46
CA ALA A 311 -10.02 -8.24 -9.38
C ALA A 311 -10.33 -7.45 -8.08
N GLU A 312 -10.57 -8.17 -6.99
CA GLU A 312 -10.91 -7.62 -5.69
C GLU A 312 -9.88 -6.65 -5.14
N ASP A 313 -8.61 -6.92 -5.39
CA ASP A 313 -7.52 -6.08 -4.92
C ASP A 313 -7.42 -4.77 -5.72
N VAL A 314 -7.79 -4.83 -7.01
CA VAL A 314 -7.87 -3.65 -7.90
C VAL A 314 -9.04 -2.77 -7.50
N ASP A 315 -10.19 -3.36 -7.21
CA ASP A 315 -11.38 -2.64 -6.72
C ASP A 315 -11.12 -1.96 -5.36
N MET A 316 -10.53 -2.69 -4.41
CA MET A 316 -10.14 -2.16 -3.10
C MET A 316 -9.18 -0.96 -3.24
N CYS A 317 -8.16 -1.08 -4.08
CA CYS A 317 -7.24 0.01 -4.39
C CYS A 317 -7.95 1.17 -5.11
N TYR A 318 -8.84 0.91 -6.06
CA TYR A 318 -9.61 1.94 -6.73
C TYR A 318 -10.47 2.73 -5.73
N GLY A 319 -11.20 2.05 -4.86
CA GLY A 319 -12.04 2.68 -3.84
C GLY A 319 -11.22 3.52 -2.85
N LEU A 320 -10.09 3.01 -2.36
CA LEU A 320 -9.17 3.79 -1.52
C LEU A 320 -8.58 4.98 -2.28
N HIS A 321 -8.17 4.78 -3.53
CA HIS A 321 -7.67 5.86 -4.37
C HIS A 321 -8.75 6.91 -4.62
N GLN A 322 -10.02 6.53 -4.77
CA GLN A 322 -11.13 7.48 -4.93
C GLN A 322 -11.43 8.29 -3.67
N ARG A 323 -11.08 7.76 -2.50
CA ARG A 323 -11.15 8.47 -1.21
C ARG A 323 -9.91 9.29 -0.87
N GLY A 324 -8.90 9.32 -1.76
CA GLY A 324 -7.70 10.15 -1.58
C GLY A 324 -6.57 9.51 -0.79
N PHE A 325 -6.69 8.22 -0.47
CA PHE A 325 -5.60 7.48 0.15
C PHE A 325 -4.48 7.20 -0.85
N LEU A 326 -3.26 7.17 -0.33
CA LEU A 326 -2.05 6.81 -1.05
C LEU A 326 -1.81 5.30 -1.00
N ILE A 327 -1.70 4.67 -2.17
CA ILE A 327 -1.30 3.27 -2.32
C ILE A 327 0.18 3.25 -2.67
N ASP A 328 0.99 2.78 -1.74
CA ASP A 328 2.45 2.85 -1.86
C ASP A 328 3.12 1.52 -1.49
N TYR A 329 4.44 1.52 -1.54
CA TYR A 329 5.30 0.37 -1.49
C TYR A 329 6.56 0.68 -0.67
N PHE A 330 6.89 -0.20 0.29
CA PHE A 330 8.13 -0.11 1.06
C PHE A 330 9.12 -1.17 0.59
N ASP A 331 10.06 -0.74 -0.24
CA ASP A 331 10.99 -1.60 -0.98
C ASP A 331 12.14 -2.16 -0.14
N ASP A 332 12.43 -1.50 0.98
CA ASP A 332 13.49 -1.83 1.92
C ASP A 332 13.03 -2.72 3.10
N ILE A 333 11.71 -2.94 3.22
CA ILE A 333 11.12 -3.94 4.11
C ILE A 333 10.88 -5.21 3.30
N LYS A 334 11.66 -6.26 3.57
CA LYS A 334 11.67 -7.49 2.77
C LYS A 334 11.00 -8.64 3.52
N CYS A 335 9.78 -8.97 3.16
CA CYS A 335 9.07 -10.18 3.55
C CYS A 335 9.38 -11.33 2.58
N GLU A 336 9.15 -12.57 3.02
CA GLU A 336 9.38 -13.77 2.22
C GLU A 336 8.08 -14.53 2.02
N SER A 337 7.86 -15.09 0.83
CA SER A 337 6.71 -15.94 0.54
C SER A 337 7.14 -17.39 0.35
N ALA A 338 6.50 -18.30 1.08
CA ALA A 338 6.68 -19.75 0.94
C ALA A 338 6.17 -20.32 -0.40
N THR A 339 5.38 -19.55 -1.15
CA THR A 339 4.86 -19.96 -2.47
C THR A 339 5.08 -18.87 -3.52
N CYS A 340 5.14 -19.27 -4.79
CA CYS A 340 5.33 -18.34 -5.91
C CYS A 340 4.02 -18.17 -6.71
N LYS A 341 3.56 -16.93 -6.89
CA LYS A 341 2.44 -16.61 -7.80
C LYS A 341 2.85 -16.50 -9.26
N THR A 342 4.12 -16.21 -9.54
CA THR A 342 4.62 -16.15 -10.92
C THR A 342 5.06 -17.54 -11.35
N ASN A 343 4.42 -18.10 -12.39
CA ASN A 343 4.93 -19.30 -13.04
C ASN A 343 6.34 -18.99 -13.58
N LEU A 344 7.38 -19.57 -12.97
CA LEU A 344 8.78 -19.46 -13.44
C LEU A 344 8.93 -19.93 -14.90
N ALA A 345 8.00 -20.75 -15.40
CA ALA A 345 7.93 -21.16 -16.80
C ALA A 345 7.63 -20.01 -17.78
N GLY A 346 6.91 -18.97 -17.35
CA GLY A 346 6.59 -17.80 -18.19
C GLY A 346 7.81 -16.93 -18.50
N TRP A 347 8.85 -16.96 -17.65
CA TRP A 347 10.08 -16.19 -17.84
C TRP A 347 10.85 -16.62 -19.11
N ARG A 348 10.85 -17.91 -19.45
CA ARG A 348 11.48 -18.41 -20.70
C ARG A 348 10.76 -17.92 -21.96
N PHE A 349 9.45 -17.67 -21.88
CA PHE A 349 8.67 -17.16 -23.00
C PHE A 349 8.87 -15.64 -23.19
N LEU A 350 9.09 -14.90 -22.09
CA LEU A 350 9.26 -13.46 -22.09
C LEU A 350 10.64 -12.99 -22.58
N ILE A 351 11.72 -13.71 -22.26
CA ILE A 351 13.06 -13.40 -22.81
C ILE A 351 13.09 -13.57 -24.33
N LYS A 352 12.41 -14.58 -24.88
CA LYS A 352 12.27 -14.75 -26.35
C LYS A 352 11.50 -13.59 -27.00
N ARG A 353 10.59 -12.93 -26.27
CA ARG A 353 9.75 -11.85 -26.81
C ARG A 353 10.34 -10.46 -26.64
N LEU A 354 11.26 -10.27 -25.69
CA LEU A 354 12.01 -9.01 -25.50
C LEU A 354 13.18 -8.85 -26.51
N ILE A 355 13.67 -9.95 -27.07
CA ILE A 355 14.69 -9.91 -28.15
C ILE A 355 14.04 -9.63 -29.53
N SER A 356 12.73 -9.86 -29.67
CA SER A 356 12.01 -9.73 -30.95
C SER A 356 11.60 -8.31 -31.40
N PRO A 357 11.44 -7.25 -30.57
CA PRO A 357 11.09 -5.92 -31.06
C PRO A 357 12.32 -5.07 -31.39
N LEU A 358 13.54 -5.58 -31.18
CA LEU A 358 14.77 -4.93 -31.64
C LEU A 358 15.09 -5.25 -33.13
N TYR A 359 14.22 -6.01 -33.79
CA TYR A 359 14.22 -6.22 -35.24
C TYR A 359 12.81 -5.99 -35.81
N LYS A 360 12.39 -4.72 -35.86
CA LYS A 360 11.49 -4.17 -36.90
C LYS A 360 11.41 -2.66 -36.81
#